data_AF-A0A9J6DW56-F1
#
_entry.id   AF-A0A9J6DW56-F1
#
_cell.length_a   1.000
_cell.length_b   1.000
_cell.length_c   1.000
_cell.angle_alpha   90.00
_cell.angle_beta   90.00
_cell.angle_gamma   90.00
#
_symmetry.space_group_name_H-M   'P 1'
#
loop_
_entity.id
_entity.type
_entity.pdbx_description
1 polymer ?
#
loop_
_entity_poly.entity_id
_entity_poly.type
_entity_poly.pdbx_seq_one_letter_code
_entity_poly.pdbx_strand_id
1 'polypeptide(L)'
;MGYFGIEHTPLYRIIEPLEKARDPRTVGWFYSGDPLPIHLLIAVYVCIVKFVGPELMKDRKPIHLKTLIRIYNLCMVALNFGFMVFFFKNTYLRGNYNWLCTGITYESTEQSMTVLNACWWYLHVRIAEFLDTVFFVLRKKNEQNAGGKERP
;
A
#
# COMPACT_ATOMS: atom_id res chain seq x y z
N MET A 1 -23.41 0.68 -2.61
CA MET A 1 -22.92 1.04 -3.96
C MET A 1 -22.24 -0.21 -4.49
N GLY A 2 -22.97 -1.02 -5.25
CA GLY A 2 -22.50 -2.30 -5.80
C GLY A 2 -21.41 -2.07 -6.85
N TYR A 3 -20.59 -3.09 -7.08
CA TYR A 3 -19.48 -3.03 -8.02
C TYR A 3 -19.94 -2.49 -9.37
N PHE A 4 -19.21 -1.51 -9.88
CA PHE A 4 -19.46 -0.86 -11.16
C PHE A 4 -19.35 -1.88 -12.29
N GLY A 5 -20.46 -2.53 -12.67
CA GLY A 5 -20.61 -3.31 -13.92
C GLY A 5 -20.01 -4.72 -13.96
N ILE A 6 -19.61 -5.32 -12.83
CA ILE A 6 -18.90 -6.63 -12.80
C ILE A 6 -19.83 -7.82 -12.49
N GLU A 7 -21.07 -7.57 -12.06
CA GLU A 7 -22.05 -8.59 -11.62
C GLU A 7 -22.31 -9.71 -12.66
N HIS A 8 -22.09 -9.45 -13.95
CA HIS A 8 -22.30 -10.42 -15.03
C HIS A 8 -21.03 -11.15 -15.51
N THR A 9 -19.87 -10.88 -14.90
CA THR A 9 -18.60 -11.52 -15.29
C THR A 9 -18.33 -12.81 -14.50
N PRO A 10 -17.62 -13.79 -15.07
CA PRO A 10 -17.22 -15.00 -14.34
C PRO A 10 -16.33 -14.70 -13.12
N LEU A 11 -15.70 -13.53 -13.09
CA LEU A 11 -14.90 -13.05 -11.96
C LEU A 11 -15.76 -12.77 -10.72
N TYR A 12 -17.03 -12.38 -10.91
CA TYR A 12 -17.96 -12.07 -9.80
C TYR A 12 -18.12 -13.25 -8.84
N ARG A 13 -18.16 -14.48 -9.35
CA ARG A 13 -18.27 -15.70 -8.52
C ARG A 13 -17.10 -15.90 -7.55
N ILE A 14 -15.94 -15.33 -7.85
CA ILE A 14 -14.74 -15.42 -7.00
C ILE A 14 -14.76 -14.33 -5.92
N ILE A 15 -15.28 -13.14 -6.25
CA ILE A 15 -15.31 -11.99 -5.33
C ILE A 15 -16.57 -11.91 -4.47
N GLU A 16 -17.66 -12.59 -4.84
CA GLU A 16 -18.92 -12.62 -4.11
C GLU A 16 -18.75 -13.00 -2.61
N PRO A 17 -17.95 -14.01 -2.22
CA PRO A 17 -17.73 -14.33 -0.82
C PRO A 17 -17.01 -13.21 -0.06
N LEU A 18 -16.08 -12.51 -0.74
CA LEU A 18 -15.34 -11.38 -0.16
C LEU A 18 -16.25 -10.16 0.01
N GLU A 19 -17.18 -9.94 -0.92
CA GLU A 19 -18.18 -8.88 -0.79
C GLU A 19 -19.11 -9.13 0.40
N LYS A 20 -19.59 -10.38 0.55
CA LYS A 20 -20.47 -10.74 1.67
C LYS A 20 -19.75 -10.63 3.02
N ALA A 21 -18.44 -10.84 3.06
CA ALA A 21 -17.61 -10.68 4.25
C ALA A 21 -17.14 -9.23 4.49
N ARG A 22 -17.53 -8.27 3.64
CA ARG A 22 -17.12 -6.86 3.74
C ARG A 22 -17.70 -6.21 5.00
N ASP A 23 -16.86 -5.41 5.66
CA ASP A 23 -17.30 -4.56 6.75
C ASP A 23 -18.32 -3.52 6.26
N PRO A 24 -19.55 -3.48 6.81
CA PRO A 24 -20.57 -2.53 6.38
C PRO A 24 -20.18 -1.07 6.61
N ARG A 25 -19.25 -0.79 7.54
CA ARG A 25 -18.81 0.57 7.90
C ARG A 25 -17.91 1.22 6.85
N THR A 26 -17.24 0.40 6.04
CA THR A 26 -16.31 0.87 4.99
C THR A 26 -16.95 0.89 3.61
N VAL A 27 -18.27 0.68 3.49
CA VAL A 27 -18.97 0.69 2.21
C VAL A 27 -18.81 2.06 1.53
N GLY A 28 -18.27 2.06 0.32
CA GLY A 28 -18.02 3.27 -0.48
C GLY A 28 -16.64 3.91 -0.27
N TRP A 29 -15.82 3.40 0.65
CA TRP A 29 -14.43 3.84 0.79
C TRP A 29 -13.58 3.28 -0.36
N PHE A 30 -12.57 4.04 -0.76
CA PHE A 30 -11.63 3.60 -1.79
C PHE A 30 -10.90 2.34 -1.30
N TYR A 31 -10.78 1.33 -2.17
CA TYR A 31 -10.23 -0.02 -1.89
C TYR A 31 -11.07 -0.94 -0.98
N SER A 32 -12.20 -0.47 -0.47
CA SER A 32 -13.00 -1.26 0.47
C SER A 32 -13.89 -2.26 -0.26
N GLY A 33 -13.64 -3.54 -0.02
CA GLY A 33 -14.43 -4.63 -0.57
C GLY A 33 -14.13 -4.99 -2.02
N ASP A 34 -13.58 -4.07 -2.81
CA ASP A 34 -13.15 -4.39 -4.18
C ASP A 34 -11.67 -4.77 -4.19
N PRO A 35 -11.32 -6.03 -4.47
CA PRO A 35 -9.92 -6.40 -4.64
C PRO A 35 -9.30 -5.77 -5.89
N LEU A 36 -10.09 -5.42 -6.92
CA LEU A 36 -9.56 -5.04 -8.23
C LEU A 36 -8.71 -3.75 -8.21
N PRO A 37 -9.11 -2.65 -7.55
CA PRO A 37 -8.30 -1.45 -7.51
C PRO A 37 -6.91 -1.67 -6.89
N ILE A 38 -6.81 -2.49 -5.83
CA ILE A 38 -5.50 -2.82 -5.22
C ILE A 38 -4.68 -3.69 -6.17
N HIS A 39 -5.27 -4.72 -6.76
CA HIS A 39 -4.54 -5.63 -7.67
C HIS A 39 -4.06 -4.91 -8.93
N LEU A 40 -4.88 -4.03 -9.50
CA LEU A 40 -4.51 -3.20 -10.63
C LEU A 40 -3.36 -2.26 -10.26
N LEU A 41 -3.44 -1.60 -9.10
CA LEU A 41 -2.37 -0.72 -8.62
C LEU A 41 -1.05 -1.48 -8.47
N ILE A 42 -1.07 -2.67 -7.88
CA ILE A 42 0.12 -3.52 -7.73
C ILE A 42 0.65 -3.95 -9.10
N ALA A 43 -0.22 -4.39 -10.01
CA ALA A 43 0.17 -4.82 -11.35
C ALA A 43 0.83 -3.67 -12.15
N VAL A 44 0.26 -2.47 -12.09
CA VAL A 44 0.82 -1.26 -12.71
C VAL A 44 2.18 -0.93 -12.08
N TYR A 45 2.27 -0.96 -10.76
CA TYR A 45 3.53 -0.74 -10.04
C TYR A 45 4.62 -1.73 -10.46
N VAL A 46 4.33 -3.03 -10.48
CA VAL A 46 5.27 -4.07 -10.91
C VAL A 46 5.68 -3.85 -12.37
N CYS A 47 4.72 -3.51 -13.23
CA CYS A 47 5.00 -3.22 -14.64
C CYS A 47 5.98 -2.05 -14.79
N ILE A 48 5.76 -0.96 -14.05
CA ILE A 48 6.63 0.21 -14.04
C ILE A 48 8.03 -0.15 -13.55
N VAL A 49 8.16 -0.86 -12.44
CA VAL A 49 9.47 -1.17 -11.82
C VAL A 49 10.26 -2.21 -12.61
N LYS A 50 9.60 -3.22 -13.19
CA LYS A 50 10.27 -4.36 -13.85
C LYS A 50 10.52 -4.15 -15.33
N PHE A 51 9.65 -3.43 -16.03
CA PHE A 51 9.72 -3.32 -17.49
C PHE A 51 9.95 -1.87 -17.91
N VAL A 52 9.02 -0.96 -17.60
CA VAL A 52 9.05 0.42 -18.13
C VAL A 52 10.24 1.20 -17.60
N GLY A 53 10.51 1.13 -16.30
CA GLY A 53 11.58 1.86 -15.64
C GLY A 53 12.97 1.48 -16.15
N PRO A 54 13.33 0.19 -16.22
CA PRO A 54 14.61 -0.25 -16.80
C PRO A 54 14.76 0.13 -18.28
N GLU A 55 13.71 -0.03 -19.09
CA GLU A 55 13.75 0.32 -20.52
C GLU A 55 13.94 1.82 -20.71
N LEU A 56 13.20 2.66 -19.98
CA LEU A 56 13.35 4.13 -20.03
C LEU A 56 14.74 4.59 -19.57
N MET A 57 15.35 3.86 -18.64
CA MET A 57 16.66 4.19 -18.11
C MET A 57 17.81 3.69 -19.01
N LYS A 58 17.59 2.75 -19.94
CA LYS A 58 18.64 2.12 -20.75
C LYS A 58 19.62 3.13 -21.35
N ASP A 59 19.10 4.16 -22.03
CA ASP A 59 19.88 5.21 -22.70
C ASP A 59 20.05 6.50 -21.88
N ARG A 60 19.69 6.47 -20.60
CA ARG A 60 19.77 7.63 -19.69
C ARG A 60 20.86 7.44 -18.63
N LYS A 61 21.49 8.54 -18.24
CA LYS A 61 22.44 8.58 -17.11
C LYS A 61 21.65 8.47 -15.79
N PRO A 62 22.23 7.86 -14.73
CA PRO A 62 21.58 7.75 -13.43
C PRO A 62 21.24 9.13 -12.85
N ILE A 63 20.02 9.29 -12.36
CA ILE A 63 19.58 10.55 -11.74
C ILE A 63 20.08 10.60 -10.29
N HIS A 64 20.69 11.73 -9.90
CA HIS A 64 21.18 11.95 -8.53
C HIS A 64 20.04 12.26 -7.55
N LEU A 65 19.19 11.28 -7.24
CA LEU A 65 18.04 11.42 -6.33
C LEU A 65 18.36 11.04 -4.87
N LYS A 66 19.64 10.90 -4.50
CA LYS A 66 20.05 10.35 -3.19
C LYS A 66 19.49 11.13 -2.01
N THR A 67 19.48 12.46 -2.09
CA THR A 67 18.95 13.33 -1.03
C THR A 67 17.42 13.23 -0.95
N LEU A 68 16.74 13.22 -2.10
CA LEU A 68 15.29 13.06 -2.17
C LEU A 68 14.84 11.73 -1.54
N ILE A 69 15.48 10.62 -1.93
CA ILE A 69 15.18 9.28 -1.37
C ILE A 69 15.41 9.25 0.14
N ARG A 70 16.49 9.89 0.62
CA ARG A 70 16.77 9.96 2.06
C ARG A 70 15.67 10.71 2.81
N ILE A 71 15.26 11.88 2.32
CA ILE A 71 14.19 12.69 2.92
C ILE A 71 12.88 11.90 2.89
N TYR A 72 12.54 11.32 1.75
CA TYR A 72 11.35 10.50 1.56
C TYR A 72 11.29 9.35 2.57
N ASN A 73 12.35 8.55 2.69
CA ASN A 73 12.41 7.43 3.63
C ASN A 73 12.34 7.90 5.09
N LEU A 74 12.93 9.05 5.42
CA LEU A 74 12.80 9.64 6.76
C LEU A 74 11.37 10.08 7.06
N CYS A 75 10.68 10.72 6.11
CA CYS A 75 9.27 11.07 6.23
C CYS A 75 8.40 9.82 6.42
N MET A 76 8.67 8.74 5.66
CA MET A 76 7.94 7.49 5.79
C MET A 76 8.15 6.82 7.15
N VAL A 77 9.37 6.83 7.68
CA VAL A 77 9.64 6.33 9.04
C VAL A 77 8.89 7.16 10.08
N ALA A 78 8.91 8.50 9.96
CA ALA A 78 8.20 9.38 10.87
C ALA A 78 6.67 9.16 10.82
N LEU A 79 6.10 9.01 9.62
CA LEU A 79 4.67 8.71 9.45
C LEU A 79 4.30 7.36 10.05
N ASN A 80 5.05 6.29 9.73
CA ASN A 80 4.80 4.97 10.30
C ASN A 80 4.89 4.97 11.83
N PHE A 81 5.88 5.66 12.38
CA PHE A 81 6.00 5.83 13.84
C PHE A 81 4.81 6.61 14.42
N GLY A 82 4.38 7.68 13.76
CA GLY A 82 3.19 8.43 14.15
C GLY A 82 1.92 7.57 14.17
N PHE A 83 1.70 6.76 13.14
CA PHE A 83 0.60 5.79 13.10
C PHE A 83 0.74 4.72 14.19
N MET A 84 1.95 4.20 14.45
CA MET A 84 2.19 3.24 15.53
C MET A 84 1.76 3.81 16.89
N VAL A 85 2.19 5.03 17.22
CA VAL A 85 1.79 5.72 18.45
C VAL A 85 0.28 5.96 18.49
N PHE A 86 -0.31 6.37 17.36
CA PHE A 86 -1.75 6.60 17.25
C PHE A 86 -2.55 5.32 17.51
N PHE A 87 -2.23 4.21 16.82
CA PHE A 87 -2.91 2.94 17.04
C PHE A 87 -2.74 2.47 18.46
N PHE A 88 -1.50 2.47 18.96
CA PHE A 88 -1.21 2.02 20.33
C PHE A 88 -2.03 2.77 21.39
N LYS A 89 -2.14 4.09 21.24
CA LYS A 89 -2.93 4.93 22.14
C LYS A 89 -4.43 4.67 22.03
N ASN A 90 -4.96 4.51 20.81
CA ASN A 90 -6.40 4.37 20.59
C ASN A 90 -6.92 2.95 20.81
N THR A 91 -6.09 1.91 20.72
CA THR A 91 -6.50 0.52 20.96
C THR A 91 -6.17 0.07 22.38
N TYR A 92 -4.90 0.06 22.77
CA TYR A 92 -4.44 -0.55 24.02
C TYR A 92 -4.57 0.38 25.23
N LEU A 93 -4.27 1.67 25.09
CA LEU A 93 -4.34 2.61 26.22
C LEU A 93 -5.76 3.12 26.48
N ARG A 94 -6.51 3.48 25.43
CA ARG A 94 -7.85 4.10 25.55
C ARG A 94 -9.00 3.21 25.07
N GLY A 95 -8.70 2.18 24.27
CA GLY A 95 -9.70 1.37 23.56
C GLY A 95 -10.05 0.05 24.26
N ASN A 96 -9.48 -0.26 25.44
CA ASN A 96 -9.69 -1.51 26.17
C ASN A 96 -9.42 -2.79 25.34
N TYR A 97 -8.53 -2.72 24.33
CA TYR A 97 -8.14 -3.91 23.58
C TYR A 97 -7.31 -4.84 24.46
N ASN A 98 -7.68 -6.12 24.47
CA ASN A 98 -6.88 -7.16 25.08
C ASN A 98 -5.59 -7.38 24.27
N TRP A 99 -4.48 -7.56 24.97
CA TRP A 99 -3.16 -7.82 24.37
C TRP A 99 -3.07 -9.14 23.59
N LEU A 100 -3.92 -10.12 23.94
CA LEU A 100 -3.92 -11.46 23.33
C LEU A 100 -4.91 -11.56 22.16
N CYS A 101 -6.20 -11.32 22.44
CA CYS A 101 -7.25 -11.47 21.45
C CYS A 101 -8.36 -10.46 21.72
N THR A 102 -8.63 -9.62 20.73
CA THR A 102 -9.80 -8.76 20.69
C THR A 102 -10.57 -9.11 19.43
N GLY A 103 -11.84 -9.50 19.60
CA GLY A 103 -12.72 -9.79 18.47
C GLY A 103 -13.01 -8.53 17.64
N ILE A 104 -13.34 -8.71 16.38
CA ILE A 104 -13.77 -7.60 15.52
C ILE A 104 -15.26 -7.36 15.77
N THR A 105 -15.58 -6.22 16.36
CA THR A 105 -16.96 -5.72 16.47
C THR A 105 -17.24 -4.79 15.31
N TYR A 106 -18.39 -4.98 14.65
CA TYR A 106 -18.86 -4.15 13.54
C TYR A 106 -19.69 -2.94 13.99
N GLU A 107 -19.65 -2.60 15.28
CA GLU A 107 -20.35 -1.45 15.82
C GLU A 107 -19.70 -0.15 15.37
N SER A 108 -20.53 0.85 15.05
CA SER A 108 -20.10 2.19 14.63
C SER A 108 -19.87 3.11 15.83
N THR A 109 -19.12 2.64 16.83
CA THR A 109 -18.71 3.50 17.96
C THR A 109 -17.68 4.52 17.50
N GLU A 110 -17.61 5.67 18.18
CA GLU A 110 -16.65 6.75 17.85
C GLU A 110 -15.20 6.24 17.84
N GLN A 111 -14.85 5.40 18.82
CA GLN A 111 -13.53 4.78 18.92
C GLN A 111 -13.25 3.85 17.74
N SER A 112 -14.21 2.97 17.40
CA SER A 112 -14.03 2.01 16.29
C SER A 112 -13.93 2.73 14.95
N MET A 113 -14.72 3.78 14.72
CA MET A 113 -14.64 4.59 13.50
C MET A 113 -13.34 5.39 13.42
N THR A 114 -12.81 5.85 14.56
CA THR A 114 -11.51 6.55 14.60
C THR A 114 -10.36 5.63 14.19
N VAL A 115 -10.32 4.41 14.75
CA VAL A 115 -9.31 3.41 14.37
C VAL A 115 -9.49 2.96 12.92
N LEU A 116 -10.73 2.76 12.48
CA LEU A 116 -11.04 2.35 11.11
C LEU A 116 -10.62 3.40 10.06
N ASN A 117 -10.89 4.69 10.31
CA ASN A 117 -10.42 5.78 9.46
C ASN A 117 -8.88 5.85 9.43
N ALA A 118 -8.22 5.64 10.57
CA ALA A 118 -6.77 5.60 10.62
C ALA A 118 -6.19 4.41 9.83
N CYS A 119 -6.83 3.23 9.87
CA CYS A 119 -6.46 2.08 9.03
C CYS A 119 -6.55 2.42 7.54
N TRP A 120 -7.60 3.14 7.13
CA TRP A 120 -7.76 3.55 5.74
C TRP A 120 -6.67 4.54 5.29
N TRP A 121 -6.36 5.55 6.10
CA TRP A 121 -5.23 6.45 5.82
C TRP A 121 -3.88 5.74 5.84
N TYR A 122 -3.70 4.77 6.73
CA TYR A 122 -2.50 3.96 6.79
C TYR A 122 -2.31 3.10 5.54
N LEU A 123 -3.39 2.61 4.94
CA LEU A 123 -3.35 1.92 3.65
C LEU A 123 -2.78 2.81 2.54
N HIS A 124 -3.14 4.11 2.51
CA HIS A 124 -2.53 5.06 1.58
C HIS A 124 -1.03 5.26 1.81
N VAL A 125 -0.58 5.29 3.08
CA VAL A 125 0.85 5.35 3.41
C VAL A 125 1.58 4.10 2.90
N ARG A 126 1.01 2.91 3.08
CA ARG A 126 1.57 1.65 2.55
C ARG A 126 1.65 1.63 1.03
N ILE A 127 0.65 2.19 0.36
CA ILE A 127 0.68 2.34 -1.10
C ILE A 127 1.80 3.31 -1.51
N ALA A 128 1.99 4.41 -0.78
CA ALA A 128 3.04 5.36 -1.07
C ALA A 128 4.43 4.71 -0.93
N GLU A 129 4.66 3.83 0.07
CA GLU A 129 5.94 3.12 0.26
C GLU A 129 6.45 2.40 -1.00
N PHE A 130 5.56 1.93 -1.88
CA PHE A 130 5.95 1.33 -3.16
C PHE A 130 6.78 2.28 -4.05
N LEU A 131 6.64 3.60 -3.92
CA LEU A 131 7.43 4.57 -4.69
C LEU A 131 8.94 4.52 -4.40
N ASP A 132 9.39 3.99 -3.26
CA ASP A 132 10.83 3.88 -2.94
C ASP A 132 11.57 3.02 -3.97
N THR A 133 10.94 1.93 -4.43
CA THR A 133 11.55 1.04 -5.42
C THR A 133 11.56 1.67 -6.82
N VAL A 134 10.61 2.55 -7.13
CA VAL A 134 10.62 3.33 -8.37
C VAL A 134 11.86 4.24 -8.37
N PHE A 135 12.15 4.92 -7.26
CA PHE A 135 13.36 5.72 -7.14
C PHE A 135 14.64 4.88 -7.23
N PHE A 136 14.63 3.64 -6.75
CA PHE A 136 15.75 2.72 -6.91
C PHE A 136 16.02 2.37 -8.38
N VAL A 137 14.97 2.08 -9.16
CA VAL A 137 15.07 1.82 -10.60
C VAL A 137 15.61 3.04 -11.34
N LEU A 138 15.07 4.24 -11.06
CA LEU A 138 15.52 5.50 -11.65
C LEU A 138 16.96 5.90 -11.28
N ARG A 139 17.54 5.30 -10.24
CA ARG A 139 18.93 5.51 -9.86
C ARG A 139 19.91 4.61 -10.63
N LYS A 140 19.43 3.62 -11.40
CA LYS A 140 20.29 2.68 -12.16
C LYS A 140 21.27 1.86 -11.30
N LYS A 141 20.94 1.58 -10.03
CA LYS A 141 21.83 0.83 -9.13
C LYS A 141 22.06 -0.63 -9.55
N ASN A 142 21.29 -1.15 -10.51
CA ASN A 142 21.43 -2.52 -11.03
C ASN A 142 22.74 -2.76 -11.80
N GLU A 143 23.38 -1.74 -12.37
CA GLU A 143 24.62 -1.91 -13.15
C GLU A 143 25.88 -1.99 -12.29
N GLN A 144 25.83 -1.58 -11.01
CA GLN A 144 27.00 -1.60 -10.13
C GLN A 144 27.44 -3.02 -9.72
N ASN A 145 26.59 -4.04 -9.91
CA ASN A 145 26.92 -5.45 -9.62
C ASN A 145 27.08 -6.31 -10.89
N ALA A 146 26.81 -5.78 -12.09
CA ALA A 146 26.95 -6.50 -13.35
C ALA A 146 28.20 -6.08 -14.15
N GLY A 147 28.79 -4.92 -13.85
CA GLY A 147 29.98 -4.38 -14.51
C GLY A 147 31.32 -5.04 -14.16
N GLY A 148 31.32 -6.25 -13.59
CA GLY A 148 32.53 -7.02 -13.28
C GLY A 148 32.90 -8.08 -14.32
N LYS A 149 32.11 -8.26 -15.38
CA LYS A 149 32.36 -9.32 -16.37
C LYS A 149 32.23 -8.82 -17.81
N GLU A 150 33.03 -7.81 -18.15
CA GLU A 150 33.45 -7.61 -19.54
C GLU A 150 34.93 -7.23 -19.61
N ARG A 151 35.69 -8.18 -20.19
CA ARG A 151 36.83 -8.05 -21.13
C ARG A 151 38.04 -8.89 -20.74
N PRO A 152 38.84 -9.36 -21.71
CA PRO A 152 38.57 -9.74 -23.10
C PRO A 152 38.60 -11.27 -23.31
#